data_AF-A0A316WEZ7-F1
#
_entry.id   AF-A0A316WEZ7-F1
#
_cell.length_a   1.000
_cell.length_b   1.000
_cell.length_c   1.000
_cell.angle_alpha   90.00
_cell.angle_beta   90.00
_cell.angle_gamma   90.00
#
_symmetry.space_group_name_H-M   'P 1'
#
loop_
_entity.id
_entity.type
_entity.pdbx_description
1 polymer ?
#
loop_
_entity_poly.entity_id
_entity_poly.type
_entity_poly.pdbx_seq_one_letter_code
_entity_poly.pdbx_strand_id
1 'polypeptide(L)'
;MKKINMTNRLTRFGLVLLASTVLTSNLYSQQGRVGINTQTPSSTLDVRGKSDVTDMTGFQAPRLTRAELTAKGDNLYGALQQGTIVYITDISGGDSNAQRVNIKGSGYYCFDGTVWQEMTFGGWKLKGNNGLDATNNFIGTTDNVDLVFKVANMKAGLISPTSLNVAFGPLSLGFANANTVGNVSMGYGSLGILNQGMRNVAIGAGSMSTVTQAEDNTAIGQGSLSFLSNGNFNIGVGKSSGIGLQNGDNNIAIGYNTLFPTSISNSVNIANAIYILETNHETNDPYNKTRTGINIDKPSSSFQVGGTFAYAASPIDGGVNDSSRYNSSASLFAKSNVTLPPATSCDGRVYNIIYVSGTVTITNQIMDAGVPITGYVLNSNPGSKRVSVQSYLGEWHIIASS
;
A
#
# COMPACT_ATOMS: atom_id res chain seq x y z
N MET A 1 -20.33 44.87 105.79
CA MET A 1 -20.02 43.64 105.01
C MET A 1 -20.71 43.74 103.65
N LYS A 2 -19.96 44.08 102.58
CA LYS A 2 -20.48 44.20 101.21
C LYS A 2 -20.47 42.81 100.56
N LYS A 3 -21.64 42.19 100.36
CA LYS A 3 -21.78 40.97 99.54
C LYS A 3 -21.50 41.31 98.08
N ILE A 4 -20.34 40.90 97.57
CA ILE A 4 -19.98 41.04 96.16
C ILE A 4 -20.67 39.89 95.40
N ASN A 5 -21.55 40.22 94.47
CA ASN A 5 -22.29 39.28 93.62
C ASN A 5 -21.33 38.48 92.71
N MET A 6 -20.97 37.25 93.12
CA MET A 6 -20.11 36.33 92.34
C MET A 6 -20.81 35.75 91.09
N THR A 7 -22.14 35.80 91.02
CA THR A 7 -22.94 35.17 89.95
C THR A 7 -22.76 35.82 88.58
N ASN A 8 -22.42 37.12 88.51
CA ASN A 8 -22.19 37.83 87.25
C ASN A 8 -20.76 37.69 86.69
N ARG A 9 -19.81 37.20 87.50
CA ARG A 9 -18.42 37.00 87.05
C ARG A 9 -18.21 35.64 86.39
N LEU A 10 -18.85 34.58 86.90
CA LEU A 10 -18.75 33.24 86.28
C LEU A 10 -19.45 33.15 84.92
N THR A 11 -20.60 33.80 84.73
CA THR A 11 -21.30 33.83 83.42
C THR A 11 -20.53 34.63 82.38
N ARG A 12 -19.85 35.72 82.77
CA ARG A 12 -18.98 36.49 81.85
C ARG A 12 -17.68 35.78 81.52
N PHE A 13 -17.07 35.07 82.48
CA PHE A 13 -15.89 34.24 82.21
C PHE A 13 -16.22 33.01 81.36
N GLY A 14 -17.37 32.36 81.61
CA GLY A 14 -17.87 31.25 80.82
C GLY A 14 -18.22 31.64 79.38
N LEU A 15 -18.86 32.79 79.15
CA LEU A 15 -19.14 33.29 77.80
C LEU A 15 -17.86 33.66 77.04
N VAL A 16 -16.86 34.23 77.70
CA VAL A 16 -15.59 34.61 77.06
C VAL A 16 -14.74 33.37 76.74
N LEU A 17 -14.79 32.32 77.57
CA LEU A 17 -14.08 31.05 77.34
C LEU A 17 -14.78 30.18 76.26
N LEU A 18 -16.12 30.23 76.18
CA LEU A 18 -16.88 29.55 75.13
C LEU A 18 -16.77 30.29 73.79
N ALA A 19 -16.73 31.62 73.80
CA ALA A 19 -16.45 32.41 72.60
C ALA A 19 -15.00 32.20 72.12
N SER A 20 -14.01 32.12 73.02
CA SER A 20 -12.62 31.90 72.61
C SER A 20 -12.36 30.49 72.09
N THR A 21 -13.05 29.46 72.59
CA THR A 21 -12.94 28.08 72.07
C THR A 21 -13.67 27.85 70.74
N VAL A 22 -14.75 28.60 70.48
CA VAL A 22 -15.43 28.59 69.17
C VAL A 22 -14.68 29.45 68.13
N LEU A 23 -13.92 30.47 68.56
CA LEU A 23 -13.06 31.25 67.66
C LEU A 23 -11.69 30.61 67.39
N THR A 24 -11.10 29.81 68.29
CA THR A 24 -9.77 29.20 68.07
C THR A 24 -9.80 27.93 67.23
N SER A 25 -10.97 27.30 67.03
CA SER A 25 -11.12 26.19 66.08
C SER A 25 -11.22 26.63 64.61
N ASN A 26 -11.21 27.95 64.33
CA ASN A 26 -11.30 28.49 62.97
C ASN A 26 -10.11 29.39 62.55
N LEU A 27 -9.08 29.55 63.39
CA LEU A 27 -7.95 30.44 63.11
C LEU A 27 -6.70 29.71 62.59
N TYR A 28 -6.83 29.01 61.46
CA TYR A 28 -5.70 28.68 60.58
C TYR A 28 -6.03 28.83 59.08
N SER A 29 -6.98 29.68 58.68
CA SER A 29 -7.22 29.99 57.25
C SER A 29 -6.34 31.11 56.67
N GLN A 30 -5.26 31.52 57.37
CA GLN A 30 -4.43 32.69 57.03
C GLN A 30 -3.52 32.52 55.80
N GLN A 31 -3.92 31.80 54.75
CA GLN A 31 -3.31 31.87 53.41
C GLN A 31 -4.31 31.70 52.24
N GLY A 32 -5.63 31.80 52.48
CA GLY A 32 -6.63 31.65 51.41
C GLY A 32 -6.72 30.23 50.83
N ARG A 33 -6.29 29.22 51.60
CA ARG A 33 -6.30 27.81 51.22
C ARG A 33 -7.20 27.02 52.16
N VAL A 34 -7.92 26.04 51.62
CA VAL A 34 -8.76 25.09 52.36
C VAL A 34 -8.11 23.73 52.34
N GLY A 35 -7.84 23.17 53.53
CA GLY A 35 -7.36 21.82 53.70
C GLY A 35 -8.45 20.90 54.22
N ILE A 36 -8.58 19.71 53.62
CA ILE A 36 -9.37 18.61 54.18
C ILE A 36 -8.38 17.48 54.51
N ASN A 37 -8.34 17.07 55.78
CA ASN A 37 -7.37 16.10 56.32
C ASN A 37 -5.89 16.51 56.17
N THR A 38 -5.59 17.82 56.07
CA THR A 38 -4.22 18.36 56.07
C THR A 38 -4.19 19.72 56.76
N GLN A 39 -3.19 19.95 57.61
CA GLN A 39 -3.02 21.22 58.33
C GLN A 39 -2.17 22.23 57.54
N THR A 40 -1.47 21.77 56.49
CA THR A 40 -0.62 22.61 55.64
C THR A 40 -0.98 22.42 54.16
N PRO A 41 -2.11 23.00 53.70
CA PRO A 41 -2.58 22.86 52.33
C PRO A 41 -1.55 23.32 51.30
N SER A 42 -1.21 22.44 50.35
CA SER A 42 -0.24 22.73 49.29
C SER A 42 -0.85 23.46 48.08
N SER A 43 -2.18 23.56 48.02
CA SER A 43 -2.98 24.20 46.97
C SER A 43 -4.17 24.97 47.60
N THR A 44 -4.91 25.75 46.80
CA THR A 44 -6.12 26.47 47.24
C THR A 44 -7.18 25.55 47.84
N LEU A 45 -7.31 24.33 47.30
CA LEU A 45 -8.05 23.23 47.91
C LEU A 45 -7.14 21.99 47.92
N ASP A 46 -6.70 21.56 49.09
CA ASP A 46 -5.87 20.35 49.30
C ASP A 46 -6.68 19.32 50.07
N VAL A 47 -7.11 18.26 49.38
CA VAL A 47 -7.88 17.16 49.95
C VAL A 47 -6.97 15.95 50.04
N ARG A 48 -6.57 15.58 51.26
CA ARG A 48 -5.74 14.40 51.49
C ARG A 48 -6.60 13.19 51.86
N GLY A 49 -6.30 12.07 51.20
CA GLY A 49 -6.83 10.77 51.59
C GLY A 49 -6.37 10.37 52.97
N LYS A 50 -7.24 9.69 53.71
CA LYS A 50 -6.88 9.03 54.96
C LYS A 50 -6.51 7.58 54.62
N SER A 51 -5.35 7.13 55.08
CA SER A 51 -4.72 5.88 54.62
C SER A 51 -5.23 4.59 55.30
N ASP A 52 -6.37 4.63 55.98
CA ASP A 52 -6.96 3.43 56.59
C ASP A 52 -7.63 2.55 55.53
N VAL A 53 -7.59 1.22 55.72
CA VAL A 53 -8.18 0.23 54.80
C VAL A 53 -9.72 0.27 54.76
N THR A 54 -10.35 0.93 55.74
CA THR A 54 -11.81 1.14 55.77
C THR A 54 -12.24 2.53 55.32
N ASP A 55 -11.30 3.45 55.09
CA ASP A 55 -11.62 4.83 54.69
C ASP A 55 -11.97 4.89 53.20
N MET A 56 -13.14 5.45 52.89
CA MET A 56 -13.53 5.79 51.52
C MET A 56 -12.91 7.13 51.12
N THR A 57 -11.68 7.09 50.62
CA THR A 57 -10.99 8.28 50.09
C THR A 57 -11.50 8.62 48.69
N GLY A 58 -11.92 9.86 48.48
CA GLY A 58 -12.27 10.37 47.15
C GLY A 58 -12.90 11.75 47.18
N PHE A 59 -13.09 12.35 46.01
CA PHE A 59 -13.89 13.54 45.82
C PHE A 59 -15.09 13.18 44.94
N GLN A 60 -16.31 13.38 45.45
CA GLN A 60 -17.53 13.23 44.67
C GLN A 60 -18.00 14.62 44.23
N ALA A 61 -18.09 14.84 42.92
CA ALA A 61 -18.64 16.07 42.38
C ALA A 61 -20.14 16.19 42.70
N PRO A 62 -20.70 17.42 42.72
CA PRO A 62 -22.14 17.63 42.80
C PRO A 62 -22.89 16.81 41.75
N ARG A 63 -23.94 16.12 42.20
CA ARG A 63 -24.74 15.20 41.38
C ARG A 63 -26.05 15.85 41.00
N LEU A 64 -26.45 15.70 39.75
CA LEU A 64 -27.74 16.17 39.23
C LEU A 64 -28.15 15.37 38.00
N THR A 65 -29.43 15.33 37.71
CA THR A 65 -29.98 14.82 36.45
C THR A 65 -29.81 15.85 35.35
N ARG A 66 -29.86 15.41 34.09
CA ARG A 66 -29.88 16.33 32.95
C ARG A 66 -31.11 17.25 33.00
N ALA A 67 -32.25 16.78 33.51
CA ALA A 67 -33.45 17.59 33.71
C ALA A 67 -33.22 18.76 34.69
N GLU A 68 -32.57 18.51 35.83
CA GLU A 68 -32.22 19.55 36.80
C GLU A 68 -31.21 20.55 36.23
N LEU A 69 -30.28 20.08 35.40
CA LEU A 69 -29.36 20.96 34.70
C LEU A 69 -30.07 21.79 33.62
N THR A 70 -31.03 21.22 32.89
CA THR A 70 -31.88 21.96 31.95
C THR A 70 -32.70 23.03 32.68
N ALA A 71 -33.25 22.73 33.85
CA ALA A 71 -34.02 23.68 34.65
C ALA A 71 -33.20 24.90 35.12
N LYS A 72 -31.86 24.79 35.16
CA LYS A 72 -30.97 25.93 35.42
C LYS A 72 -30.85 26.90 34.24
N GLY A 73 -31.33 26.52 33.05
CA GLY A 73 -31.23 27.30 31.82
C GLY A 73 -29.80 27.43 31.30
N ASP A 74 -29.62 28.28 30.29
CA ASP A 74 -28.35 28.43 29.56
C ASP A 74 -27.54 29.69 29.94
N ASN A 75 -28.00 30.45 30.94
CA ASN A 75 -27.39 31.74 31.32
C ASN A 75 -26.61 31.69 32.63
N LEU A 76 -26.77 30.64 33.44
CA LEU A 76 -26.12 30.55 34.77
C LEU A 76 -24.67 30.07 34.70
N TYR A 77 -24.34 29.20 33.75
CA TYR A 77 -22.98 28.75 33.51
C TYR A 77 -22.39 29.56 32.36
N GLY A 78 -21.34 30.32 32.65
CA GLY A 78 -20.61 31.10 31.66
C GLY A 78 -19.11 31.09 31.92
N ALA A 79 -18.40 32.11 31.45
CA ALA A 79 -16.94 32.19 31.56
C ALA A 79 -16.42 32.01 33.01
N LEU A 80 -17.16 32.46 34.03
CA LEU A 80 -16.76 32.35 35.43
C LEU A 80 -16.92 30.93 36.01
N GLN A 81 -17.71 30.07 35.37
CA GLN A 81 -17.93 28.68 35.79
C GLN A 81 -17.11 27.68 34.96
N GLN A 82 -16.26 28.15 34.04
CA GLN A 82 -15.35 27.27 33.31
C GLN A 82 -14.50 26.45 34.28
N GLY A 83 -14.42 25.14 34.07
CA GLY A 83 -13.76 24.19 34.97
C GLY A 83 -14.69 23.59 36.04
N THR A 84 -15.96 23.96 36.09
CA THR A 84 -16.93 23.33 37.01
C THR A 84 -17.13 21.87 36.65
N ILE A 85 -17.01 20.98 37.62
CA ILE A 85 -17.23 19.54 37.46
C ILE A 85 -18.55 19.15 38.12
N VAL A 86 -19.35 18.36 37.41
CA VAL A 86 -20.57 17.73 37.92
C VAL A 86 -20.63 16.27 37.52
N TYR A 87 -21.46 15.50 38.20
CA TYR A 87 -21.81 14.14 37.79
C TYR A 87 -23.28 14.09 37.36
N ILE A 88 -23.54 13.75 36.11
CA ILE A 88 -24.90 13.52 35.59
C ILE A 88 -25.35 12.12 35.94
N THR A 89 -26.41 12.01 36.74
CA THR A 89 -26.91 10.73 37.25
C THR A 89 -27.89 10.05 36.31
N ASP A 90 -28.72 10.83 35.62
CA ASP A 90 -29.76 10.35 34.72
C ASP A 90 -29.95 11.33 33.56
N ILE A 91 -30.14 10.79 32.36
CA ILE A 91 -30.37 11.53 31.12
C ILE A 91 -31.78 11.31 30.55
N SER A 92 -32.65 10.55 31.22
CA SER A 92 -34.01 10.25 30.76
C SER A 92 -34.88 11.51 30.58
N GLY A 93 -34.63 12.57 31.36
CA GLY A 93 -35.27 13.88 31.24
C GLY A 93 -34.32 15.01 30.81
N GLY A 94 -34.90 16.19 30.55
CA GLY A 94 -34.16 17.39 30.09
C GLY A 94 -33.88 17.41 28.59
N ASP A 95 -33.36 18.53 28.09
CA ASP A 95 -32.96 18.69 26.68
C ASP A 95 -31.47 18.38 26.47
N SER A 96 -31.07 18.18 25.22
CA SER A 96 -29.66 18.05 24.81
C SER A 96 -29.28 19.19 23.86
N ASN A 97 -29.74 20.40 24.19
CA ASN A 97 -29.53 21.59 23.37
C ASN A 97 -28.49 22.50 24.03
N ALA A 98 -27.97 23.45 23.24
CA ALA A 98 -27.07 24.50 23.72
C ALA A 98 -25.93 23.95 24.61
N GLN A 99 -25.86 24.37 25.87
CA GLN A 99 -24.80 24.00 26.80
C GLN A 99 -24.74 22.49 27.09
N ARG A 100 -25.83 21.74 26.88
CA ARG A 100 -25.97 20.31 27.22
C ARG A 100 -25.81 19.39 26.01
N VAL A 101 -25.40 19.91 24.86
CA VAL A 101 -25.38 19.15 23.60
C VAL A 101 -24.56 17.86 23.68
N ASN A 102 -23.49 17.86 24.48
CA ASN A 102 -22.58 16.71 24.66
C ASN A 102 -22.96 15.79 25.83
N ILE A 103 -24.04 16.06 26.57
CA ILE A 103 -24.52 15.17 27.65
C ILE A 103 -25.34 14.03 27.03
N LYS A 104 -24.66 12.95 26.66
CA LYS A 104 -25.27 11.77 26.01
C LYS A 104 -25.36 10.53 26.89
N GLY A 105 -24.81 10.59 28.11
CA GLY A 105 -24.82 9.51 29.08
C GLY A 105 -24.65 10.00 30.51
N SER A 106 -24.91 9.13 31.49
CA SER A 106 -24.55 9.40 32.89
C SER A 106 -23.03 9.35 33.06
N GLY A 107 -22.45 10.30 33.79
CA GLY A 107 -20.99 10.42 33.88
C GLY A 107 -20.52 11.74 34.46
N TYR A 108 -19.19 11.92 34.53
CA TYR A 108 -18.58 13.19 34.92
C TYR A 108 -18.53 14.15 33.74
N TYR A 109 -18.89 15.40 33.97
CA TYR A 109 -18.83 16.47 32.97
C TYR A 109 -18.12 17.69 33.54
N CYS A 110 -17.30 18.33 32.72
CA CYS A 110 -16.65 19.61 33.02
C CYS A 110 -17.19 20.70 32.09
N PHE A 111 -17.55 21.86 32.63
CA PHE A 111 -18.00 22.98 31.82
C PHE A 111 -16.80 23.69 31.18
N ASP A 112 -16.75 23.75 29.85
CA ASP A 112 -15.61 24.34 29.12
C ASP A 112 -15.72 25.86 28.91
N GLY A 113 -16.78 26.48 29.45
CA GLY A 113 -17.13 27.90 29.24
C GLY A 113 -18.27 28.10 28.24
N THR A 114 -18.58 27.08 27.43
CA THR A 114 -19.65 27.10 26.43
C THR A 114 -20.60 25.91 26.59
N VAL A 115 -20.07 24.69 26.69
CA VAL A 115 -20.84 23.46 26.82
C VAL A 115 -20.25 22.52 27.88
N TRP A 116 -21.05 21.56 28.32
CA TRP A 116 -20.64 20.50 29.23
C TRP A 116 -19.93 19.39 28.47
N GLN A 117 -18.63 19.24 28.70
CA GLN A 117 -17.80 18.20 28.06
C GLN A 117 -17.74 16.96 28.95
N GLU A 118 -18.04 15.80 28.37
CA GLU A 118 -17.88 14.53 29.07
C GLU A 118 -16.40 14.27 29.38
N MET A 119 -16.11 13.90 30.62
CA MET A 119 -14.78 13.46 31.04
C MET A 119 -14.60 11.98 30.71
N THR A 120 -14.26 11.68 29.45
CA THR A 120 -13.99 10.31 29.00
C THR A 120 -12.55 9.88 29.31
N PHE A 121 -12.36 8.63 29.72
CA PHE A 121 -11.03 8.05 30.01
C PHE A 121 -10.57 6.98 29.00
N GLY A 122 -11.34 6.73 27.93
CA GLY A 122 -11.13 5.64 26.98
C GLY A 122 -10.76 6.14 25.58
N GLY A 123 -9.47 6.34 25.33
CA GLY A 123 -8.95 6.64 23.99
C GLY A 123 -7.78 5.73 23.63
N TRP A 124 -7.42 5.70 22.34
CA TRP A 124 -6.16 5.11 21.90
C TRP A 124 -4.99 5.96 22.37
N LYS A 125 -4.11 5.39 23.20
CA LYS A 125 -2.98 6.10 23.81
C LYS A 125 -1.75 6.04 22.91
N LEU A 126 -0.95 7.12 22.93
CA LEU A 126 0.31 7.21 22.18
C LEU A 126 1.36 6.17 22.59
N LYS A 127 1.26 5.63 23.81
CA LYS A 127 2.15 4.56 24.33
C LYS A 127 1.51 3.17 24.28
N GLY A 128 0.39 3.04 23.57
CA GLY A 128 -0.37 1.79 23.48
C GLY A 128 -1.37 1.59 24.62
N ASN A 129 -2.27 0.65 24.39
CA ASN A 129 -3.32 0.25 25.32
C ASN A 129 -3.04 -1.19 25.80
N ASN A 130 -3.37 -1.50 27.06
CA ASN A 130 -3.28 -2.86 27.64
C ASN A 130 -4.70 -3.39 27.91
N GLY A 131 -4.88 -4.71 27.94
CA GLY A 131 -6.17 -5.36 28.25
C GLY A 131 -7.24 -5.18 27.18
N LEU A 132 -6.84 -5.12 25.91
CA LEU A 132 -7.76 -4.98 24.78
C LEU A 132 -8.54 -6.28 24.51
N ASP A 133 -9.81 -6.15 24.15
CA ASP A 133 -10.66 -7.19 23.58
C ASP A 133 -10.82 -6.96 22.07
N ALA A 134 -10.41 -7.93 21.27
CA ALA A 134 -10.47 -7.86 19.81
C ALA A 134 -11.91 -7.72 19.25
N THR A 135 -12.93 -8.07 20.03
CA THR A 135 -14.34 -7.92 19.62
C THR A 135 -14.80 -6.47 19.71
N ASN A 136 -14.42 -5.78 20.79
CA ASN A 136 -14.98 -4.48 21.16
C ASN A 136 -14.00 -3.32 21.04
N ASN A 137 -12.70 -3.59 20.89
CA ASN A 137 -11.67 -2.56 20.81
C ASN A 137 -11.02 -2.54 19.43
N PHE A 138 -11.17 -1.42 18.73
CA PHE A 138 -10.61 -1.23 17.40
C PHE A 138 -10.21 0.23 17.18
N ILE A 139 -9.40 0.47 16.14
CA ILE A 139 -9.18 1.80 15.55
C ILE A 139 -10.06 1.84 14.32
N GLY A 140 -11.12 2.64 14.32
CA GLY A 140 -12.06 2.67 13.21
C GLY A 140 -13.34 3.43 13.50
N THR A 141 -14.31 3.22 12.62
CA THR A 141 -15.65 3.81 12.62
C THR A 141 -16.68 2.73 12.94
N THR A 142 -17.84 3.12 13.49
CA THR A 142 -18.98 2.20 13.72
C THR A 142 -20.09 2.38 12.70
N ASP A 143 -20.02 3.46 11.94
CA ASP A 143 -20.89 3.83 10.85
C ASP A 143 -20.21 3.61 9.49
N ASN A 144 -20.99 3.66 8.41
CA ASN A 144 -20.52 3.39 7.05
C ASN A 144 -19.79 4.59 6.44
N VAL A 145 -18.71 5.02 7.08
CA VAL A 145 -17.88 6.15 6.68
C VAL A 145 -16.40 5.73 6.62
N ASP A 146 -15.63 6.43 5.82
CA ASP A 146 -14.22 6.13 5.60
C ASP A 146 -13.39 6.34 6.88
N LEU A 147 -12.46 5.42 7.15
CA LEU A 147 -11.40 5.62 8.13
C LEU A 147 -10.24 6.37 7.47
N VAL A 148 -9.92 7.57 7.98
CA VAL A 148 -8.88 8.45 7.41
C VAL A 148 -7.72 8.62 8.38
N PHE A 149 -6.51 8.33 7.90
CA PHE A 149 -5.25 8.65 8.60
C PHE A 149 -4.69 9.97 8.06
N LYS A 150 -4.20 10.85 8.95
CA LYS A 150 -3.64 12.16 8.57
C LYS A 150 -2.22 12.38 9.09
N VAL A 151 -1.41 13.10 8.33
CA VAL A 151 -0.11 13.66 8.74
C VAL A 151 -0.13 15.15 8.42
N ALA A 152 0.18 16.01 9.40
CA ALA A 152 0.09 17.46 9.26
C ALA A 152 -1.28 17.94 8.70
N ASN A 153 -2.37 17.33 9.17
CA ASN A 153 -3.75 17.56 8.71
C ASN A 153 -4.04 17.20 7.24
N MET A 154 -3.10 16.58 6.52
CA MET A 154 -3.32 16.07 5.16
C MET A 154 -3.66 14.58 5.19
N LYS A 155 -4.57 14.13 4.31
CA LYS A 155 -4.88 12.69 4.13
C LYS A 155 -3.60 11.94 3.75
N ALA A 156 -3.24 10.96 4.58
CA ALA A 156 -2.09 10.07 4.40
C ALA A 156 -2.49 8.59 4.44
N GLY A 157 -3.76 8.28 4.72
CA GLY A 157 -4.32 6.96 4.53
C GLY A 157 -5.84 6.98 4.51
N LEU A 158 -6.43 5.96 3.88
CA LEU A 158 -7.86 5.79 3.65
C LEU A 158 -8.20 4.30 3.68
N ILE A 159 -9.24 3.92 4.42
CA ILE A 159 -9.92 2.64 4.26
C ILE A 159 -11.40 2.97 4.05
N SER A 160 -11.92 2.72 2.86
CA SER A 160 -13.28 3.12 2.47
C SER A 160 -14.19 1.90 2.30
N PRO A 161 -15.24 1.75 3.12
CA PRO A 161 -16.20 0.64 2.97
C PRO A 161 -17.13 0.83 1.76
N THR A 162 -17.33 2.07 1.29
CA THR A 162 -18.24 2.39 0.20
C THR A 162 -17.57 2.29 -1.17
N SER A 163 -16.37 2.87 -1.31
CA SER A 163 -15.61 2.83 -2.57
C SER A 163 -14.68 1.62 -2.67
N LEU A 164 -14.58 0.80 -1.61
CA LEU A 164 -13.69 -0.37 -1.55
C LEU A 164 -12.20 -0.02 -1.78
N ASN A 165 -11.83 1.25 -1.59
CA ASN A 165 -10.47 1.72 -1.77
C ASN A 165 -9.65 1.57 -0.48
N VAL A 166 -8.37 1.22 -0.65
CA VAL A 166 -7.36 1.25 0.40
C VAL A 166 -6.21 2.13 -0.06
N ALA A 167 -5.90 3.20 0.68
CA ALA A 167 -4.81 4.11 0.38
C ALA A 167 -3.86 4.29 1.58
N PHE A 168 -2.55 4.29 1.35
CA PHE A 168 -1.55 4.60 2.38
C PHE A 168 -0.36 5.35 1.79
N GLY A 169 -0.08 6.55 2.28
CA GLY A 169 0.98 7.43 1.82
C GLY A 169 0.43 8.83 1.53
N PRO A 170 1.21 9.90 1.75
CA PRO A 170 0.79 11.24 1.35
C PRO A 170 0.54 11.30 -0.16
N LEU A 171 -0.54 11.96 -0.57
CA LEU A 171 -0.98 12.08 -1.97
C LEU A 171 -1.30 10.74 -2.67
N SER A 172 -1.40 9.64 -1.92
CA SER A 172 -1.91 8.36 -2.43
C SER A 172 -3.42 8.45 -2.62
N LEU A 173 -3.91 8.04 -3.79
CA LEU A 173 -5.32 8.10 -4.19
C LEU A 173 -5.96 9.47 -3.88
N GLY A 174 -5.52 10.49 -4.63
CA GLY A 174 -5.92 11.89 -4.40
C GLY A 174 -7.43 12.09 -4.47
N PHE A 175 -8.10 11.38 -5.38
CA PHE A 175 -9.55 11.38 -5.54
C PHE A 175 -10.16 10.03 -5.17
N ALA A 176 -10.93 9.98 -4.09
CA ALA A 176 -11.82 8.87 -3.77
C ALA A 176 -13.26 9.35 -4.04
N ASN A 177 -13.80 9.01 -5.21
CA ASN A 177 -15.12 9.43 -5.66
C ASN A 177 -15.90 8.20 -6.20
N ALA A 178 -17.15 8.40 -6.63
CA ALA A 178 -18.01 7.30 -7.10
C ALA A 178 -17.47 6.53 -8.33
N ASN A 179 -16.54 7.11 -9.08
CA ASN A 179 -15.93 6.51 -10.27
C ASN A 179 -14.54 5.91 -9.98
N THR A 180 -14.00 6.04 -8.76
CA THR A 180 -12.73 5.42 -8.36
C THR A 180 -13.01 4.33 -7.33
N VAL A 181 -13.23 3.09 -7.78
CA VAL A 181 -13.72 2.00 -6.92
C VAL A 181 -12.77 0.80 -6.89
N GLY A 182 -12.51 0.25 -5.70
CA GLY A 182 -11.76 -1.00 -5.52
C GLY A 182 -10.25 -0.88 -5.77
N ASN A 183 -9.65 0.30 -5.58
CA ASN A 183 -8.23 0.53 -5.82
C ASN A 183 -7.40 0.32 -4.54
N VAL A 184 -6.21 -0.27 -4.69
CA VAL A 184 -5.18 -0.33 -3.66
C VAL A 184 -4.06 0.62 -4.05
N SER A 185 -3.78 1.62 -3.21
CA SER A 185 -2.76 2.63 -3.46
C SER A 185 -1.83 2.72 -2.25
N MET A 186 -0.54 2.49 -2.44
CA MET A 186 0.43 2.56 -1.35
C MET A 186 1.70 3.25 -1.83
N GLY A 187 2.18 4.25 -1.09
CA GLY A 187 3.35 5.04 -1.42
C GLY A 187 3.02 6.45 -1.92
N TYR A 188 3.98 7.35 -1.75
CA TYR A 188 3.84 8.77 -2.06
C TYR A 188 3.40 8.99 -3.52
N GLY A 189 2.28 9.70 -3.72
CA GLY A 189 1.77 10.06 -5.04
C GLY A 189 1.29 8.90 -5.93
N SER A 190 1.16 7.68 -5.38
CA SER A 190 0.60 6.55 -6.15
C SER A 190 -0.89 6.79 -6.46
N LEU A 191 -1.33 6.54 -7.70
CA LEU A 191 -2.69 6.88 -8.19
C LEU A 191 -3.16 8.30 -7.82
N GLY A 192 -2.23 9.25 -7.68
CA GLY A 192 -2.51 10.55 -7.08
C GLY A 192 -3.53 11.40 -7.84
N ILE A 193 -3.69 11.18 -9.14
CA ILE A 193 -4.62 11.93 -10.00
C ILE A 193 -5.68 11.05 -10.69
N LEU A 194 -5.84 9.78 -10.28
CA LEU A 194 -6.87 8.90 -10.82
C LEU A 194 -8.25 9.51 -10.50
N ASN A 195 -9.04 9.83 -11.54
CA ASN A 195 -10.36 10.45 -11.35
C ASN A 195 -11.52 9.61 -11.90
N GLN A 196 -11.23 8.59 -12.71
CA GLN A 196 -12.12 7.52 -13.13
C GLN A 196 -11.30 6.24 -13.24
N GLY A 197 -11.77 5.09 -12.75
CA GLY A 197 -11.03 3.84 -12.88
C GLY A 197 -11.12 2.94 -11.65
N MET A 198 -11.09 1.63 -11.90
CA MET A 198 -11.43 0.64 -10.91
C MET A 198 -10.38 -0.48 -10.82
N ARG A 199 -10.30 -1.12 -9.65
CA ARG A 199 -9.54 -2.37 -9.46
C ARG A 199 -8.04 -2.25 -9.79
N ASN A 200 -7.44 -1.08 -9.63
CA ASN A 200 -6.01 -0.90 -9.81
C ASN A 200 -5.25 -1.17 -8.51
N VAL A 201 -4.06 -1.77 -8.61
CA VAL A 201 -3.12 -1.96 -7.50
C VAL A 201 -1.86 -1.17 -7.80
N ALA A 202 -1.59 -0.09 -7.08
CA ALA A 202 -0.39 0.72 -7.22
C ALA A 202 0.38 0.78 -5.90
N ILE A 203 1.49 0.05 -5.80
CA ILE A 203 2.31 -0.05 -4.59
C ILE A 203 3.73 0.43 -4.91
N GLY A 204 4.13 1.57 -4.36
CA GLY A 204 5.43 2.21 -4.58
C GLY A 204 5.30 3.71 -4.82
N ALA A 205 6.31 4.48 -4.43
CA ALA A 205 6.30 5.92 -4.67
C ALA A 205 6.22 6.22 -6.18
N GLY A 206 5.27 7.06 -6.59
CA GLY A 206 5.04 7.42 -7.99
C GLY A 206 4.55 6.28 -8.89
N SER A 207 4.11 5.14 -8.33
CA SER A 207 3.50 4.07 -9.11
C SER A 207 2.16 4.54 -9.69
N MET A 208 1.96 4.40 -11.01
CA MET A 208 0.77 4.89 -11.74
C MET A 208 0.42 6.38 -11.45
N SER A 209 1.42 7.24 -11.28
CA SER A 209 1.21 8.64 -10.85
C SER A 209 0.51 9.55 -11.86
N THR A 210 0.48 9.18 -13.15
CA THR A 210 -0.14 9.98 -14.22
C THR A 210 -1.48 9.42 -14.70
N VAL A 211 -1.92 8.28 -14.17
CA VAL A 211 -3.13 7.61 -14.63
C VAL A 211 -4.33 8.46 -14.25
N THR A 212 -5.14 8.83 -15.26
CA THR A 212 -6.40 9.56 -15.05
C THR A 212 -7.60 8.63 -15.22
N GLN A 213 -7.54 7.72 -16.21
CA GLN A 213 -8.57 6.75 -16.57
C GLN A 213 -7.95 5.39 -16.88
N ALA A 214 -8.07 4.42 -15.97
CA ALA A 214 -7.61 3.05 -16.22
C ALA A 214 -8.23 2.04 -15.26
N GLU A 215 -8.35 0.79 -15.71
CA GLU A 215 -8.92 -0.30 -14.93
C GLU A 215 -8.02 -1.55 -14.91
N ASP A 216 -8.09 -2.30 -13.81
CA ASP A 216 -7.49 -3.62 -13.68
C ASP A 216 -5.97 -3.67 -13.92
N ASN A 217 -5.24 -2.61 -13.58
CA ASN A 217 -3.79 -2.59 -13.66
C ASN A 217 -3.12 -2.97 -12.32
N THR A 218 -1.97 -3.64 -12.38
CA THR A 218 -1.15 -3.95 -11.21
C THR A 218 0.25 -3.36 -11.38
N ALA A 219 0.59 -2.34 -10.61
CA ALA A 219 1.86 -1.63 -10.62
C ALA A 219 2.56 -1.69 -9.25
N ILE A 220 3.50 -2.60 -9.08
CA ILE A 220 4.25 -2.81 -7.84
C ILE A 220 5.71 -2.43 -8.06
N GLY A 221 6.17 -1.36 -7.40
CA GLY A 221 7.51 -0.81 -7.50
C GLY A 221 7.50 0.71 -7.57
N GLN A 222 8.58 1.35 -7.12
CA GLN A 222 8.74 2.80 -7.26
C GLN A 222 8.75 3.18 -8.74
N GLY A 223 7.82 4.04 -9.17
CA GLY A 223 7.67 4.47 -10.56
C GLY A 223 7.17 3.38 -11.54
N SER A 224 6.61 2.27 -11.05
CA SER A 224 5.99 1.27 -11.94
C SER A 224 4.80 1.87 -12.68
N LEU A 225 4.73 1.67 -14.00
CA LEU A 225 3.72 2.23 -14.91
C LEU A 225 3.48 3.75 -14.72
N SER A 226 4.51 4.51 -14.32
CA SER A 226 4.35 5.90 -13.88
C SER A 226 3.94 6.88 -14.98
N PHE A 227 4.04 6.49 -16.25
CA PHE A 227 3.63 7.28 -17.41
C PHE A 227 2.34 6.80 -18.06
N LEU A 228 1.73 5.71 -17.54
CA LEU A 228 0.46 5.22 -18.05
C LEU A 228 -0.58 6.34 -17.86
N SER A 229 -1.28 6.70 -18.93
CA SER A 229 -2.28 7.77 -18.93
C SER A 229 -3.69 7.20 -19.10
N ASN A 230 -3.82 6.24 -20.03
CA ASN A 230 -4.93 5.34 -20.24
C ASN A 230 -4.41 3.93 -20.58
N GLY A 231 -5.25 2.91 -20.45
CA GLY A 231 -4.88 1.52 -20.76
C GLY A 231 -5.17 0.58 -19.61
N ASN A 232 -5.71 -0.59 -19.93
CA ASN A 232 -6.27 -1.53 -18.98
C ASN A 232 -5.47 -2.84 -18.94
N PHE A 233 -5.62 -3.59 -17.85
CA PHE A 233 -5.07 -4.94 -17.74
C PHE A 233 -3.53 -5.02 -17.86
N ASN A 234 -2.81 -3.95 -17.51
CA ASN A 234 -1.35 -3.94 -17.52
C ASN A 234 -0.76 -4.35 -16.17
N ILE A 235 0.32 -5.11 -16.21
CA ILE A 235 1.07 -5.56 -15.03
C ILE A 235 2.47 -4.96 -15.11
N GLY A 236 2.84 -4.11 -14.17
CA GLY A 236 4.19 -3.58 -13.96
C GLY A 236 4.74 -4.02 -12.60
N VAL A 237 5.73 -4.89 -12.56
CA VAL A 237 6.35 -5.34 -11.30
C VAL A 237 7.86 -5.07 -11.33
N GLY A 238 8.33 -4.17 -10.47
CA GLY A 238 9.70 -3.72 -10.37
C GLY A 238 9.80 -2.19 -10.39
N LYS A 239 10.92 -1.66 -9.88
CA LYS A 239 11.19 -0.21 -9.93
C LYS A 239 11.27 0.25 -11.39
N SER A 240 10.48 1.27 -11.73
CA SER A 240 10.37 1.83 -13.08
C SER A 240 10.01 0.78 -14.14
N SER A 241 9.21 -0.21 -13.78
CA SER A 241 8.73 -1.20 -14.75
C SER A 241 7.64 -0.62 -15.64
N GLY A 242 7.69 -0.92 -16.95
CA GLY A 242 6.78 -0.38 -17.94
C GLY A 242 6.93 1.12 -18.16
N ILE A 243 8.10 1.69 -17.83
CA ILE A 243 8.39 3.10 -18.07
C ILE A 243 8.28 3.37 -19.59
N GLY A 244 7.65 4.47 -19.97
CA GLY A 244 7.39 4.81 -21.37
C GLY A 244 6.01 4.40 -21.90
N LEU A 245 5.36 3.38 -21.33
CA LEU A 245 3.98 3.03 -21.70
C LEU A 245 3.04 4.17 -21.30
N GLN A 246 2.40 4.81 -22.28
CA GLN A 246 1.43 5.89 -22.06
C GLN A 246 0.00 5.43 -22.32
N ASN A 247 -0.18 4.54 -23.29
CA ASN A 247 -1.44 3.95 -23.72
C ASN A 247 -1.24 2.47 -24.08
N GLY A 248 -2.33 1.69 -24.08
CA GLY A 248 -2.33 0.30 -24.54
C GLY A 248 -2.66 -0.71 -23.42
N ASP A 249 -3.11 -1.88 -23.83
CA ASP A 249 -3.76 -2.86 -22.96
C ASP A 249 -3.01 -4.19 -22.91
N ASN A 250 -3.22 -4.94 -21.83
CA ASN A 250 -2.75 -6.32 -21.70
C ASN A 250 -1.22 -6.48 -21.81
N ASN A 251 -0.45 -5.54 -21.25
CA ASN A 251 1.01 -5.63 -21.24
C ASN A 251 1.53 -6.15 -19.90
N ILE A 252 2.64 -6.89 -19.94
CA ILE A 252 3.34 -7.39 -18.74
C ILE A 252 4.78 -6.88 -18.76
N ALA A 253 5.10 -6.00 -17.82
CA ALA A 253 6.39 -5.38 -17.59
C ALA A 253 6.97 -5.87 -16.26
N ILE A 254 8.03 -6.67 -16.28
CA ILE A 254 8.62 -7.21 -15.03
C ILE A 254 10.12 -6.92 -14.98
N GLY A 255 10.60 -6.34 -13.88
CA GLY A 255 12.00 -6.04 -13.65
C GLY A 255 12.29 -4.55 -13.49
N TYR A 256 13.57 -4.24 -13.29
CA TYR A 256 14.04 -2.86 -13.14
C TYR A 256 14.14 -2.16 -14.49
N ASN A 257 13.58 -0.94 -14.58
CA ASN A 257 13.68 -0.08 -15.77
C ASN A 257 13.22 -0.78 -17.07
N THR A 258 12.13 -1.56 -17.05
CA THR A 258 11.58 -2.12 -18.30
C THR A 258 10.95 -1.04 -19.15
N LEU A 259 11.54 -0.78 -20.32
CA LEU A 259 11.05 0.21 -21.26
C LEU A 259 9.97 -0.41 -22.16
N PHE A 260 8.84 0.28 -22.29
CA PHE A 260 7.83 0.00 -23.29
C PHE A 260 7.75 1.16 -24.30
N PRO A 261 7.44 0.86 -25.58
CA PRO A 261 6.95 1.87 -26.51
C PRO A 261 5.72 2.61 -25.93
N THR A 262 5.50 3.85 -26.38
CA THR A 262 4.42 4.71 -25.87
C THR A 262 3.02 4.15 -26.06
N SER A 263 2.80 3.35 -27.09
CA SER A 263 1.51 2.74 -27.40
C SER A 263 1.71 1.35 -27.96
N ILE A 264 1.52 0.35 -27.10
CA ILE A 264 1.65 -1.07 -27.44
C ILE A 264 0.67 -1.87 -26.58
N SER A 265 0.13 -2.95 -27.14
CA SER A 265 -0.77 -3.86 -26.43
C SER A 265 -0.29 -5.29 -26.57
N ASN A 266 -0.78 -6.18 -25.70
CA ASN A 266 -0.56 -7.63 -25.76
C ASN A 266 0.94 -8.00 -25.77
N SER A 267 1.76 -7.26 -25.03
CA SER A 267 3.22 -7.42 -25.06
C SER A 267 3.80 -7.75 -23.69
N VAL A 268 4.81 -8.62 -23.66
CA VAL A 268 5.53 -9.03 -22.45
C VAL A 268 6.99 -8.59 -22.55
N ASN A 269 7.47 -7.83 -21.57
CA ASN A 269 8.87 -7.45 -21.42
C ASN A 269 9.29 -7.67 -19.96
N ILE A 270 10.15 -8.66 -19.75
CA ILE A 270 10.65 -9.06 -18.42
C ILE A 270 12.09 -8.53 -18.24
N ALA A 271 12.39 -7.29 -18.67
CA ALA A 271 13.75 -6.72 -18.67
C ALA A 271 14.76 -7.64 -19.37
N ASN A 272 15.79 -8.08 -18.66
CA ASN A 272 16.75 -9.09 -19.14
C ASN A 272 16.16 -10.50 -19.28
N ALA A 273 14.84 -10.65 -19.13
CA ALA A 273 13.88 -11.73 -19.36
C ALA A 273 14.22 -13.16 -18.94
N ILE A 274 15.46 -13.63 -19.08
CA ILE A 274 15.96 -14.88 -18.51
C ILE A 274 17.45 -14.67 -18.16
N TYR A 275 17.73 -14.32 -16.90
CA TYR A 275 19.08 -14.33 -16.32
C TYR A 275 19.05 -15.22 -15.07
N ILE A 276 19.60 -16.44 -15.19
CA ILE A 276 19.73 -17.40 -14.10
C ILE A 276 21.16 -17.30 -13.57
N LEU A 277 21.34 -16.85 -12.32
CA LEU A 277 22.63 -16.87 -11.62
C LEU A 277 22.46 -17.63 -10.30
N GLU A 278 23.30 -18.64 -10.08
CA GLU A 278 23.30 -19.53 -8.90
C GLU A 278 21.93 -20.12 -8.52
N THR A 279 21.51 -21.16 -9.24
CA THR A 279 20.50 -22.08 -8.70
C THR A 279 21.14 -22.96 -7.66
N ASN A 280 21.05 -22.55 -6.40
CA ASN A 280 21.36 -23.42 -5.28
C ASN A 280 20.46 -24.65 -5.37
N HIS A 281 21.06 -25.79 -5.67
CA HIS A 281 20.48 -27.08 -5.44
C HIS A 281 21.29 -27.75 -4.35
N GLU A 282 20.57 -28.43 -3.46
CA GLU A 282 21.11 -29.16 -2.34
C GLU A 282 22.25 -30.10 -2.78
N THR A 283 23.24 -30.21 -1.90
CA THR A 283 24.31 -31.21 -2.00
C THR A 283 23.66 -32.59 -2.05
N ASN A 284 23.55 -33.19 -3.26
CA ASN A 284 23.38 -34.63 -3.58
C ASN A 284 22.35 -35.03 -4.68
N ASP A 285 21.95 -34.17 -5.63
CA ASP A 285 21.20 -34.63 -6.83
C ASP A 285 22.07 -34.61 -8.12
N PRO A 286 22.30 -35.76 -8.78
CA PRO A 286 23.04 -35.85 -10.05
C PRO A 286 22.33 -35.21 -11.28
N TYR A 287 21.10 -34.71 -11.15
CA TYR A 287 20.33 -34.12 -12.27
C TYR A 287 20.16 -32.60 -12.21
N ASN A 288 20.89 -31.93 -11.31
CA ASN A 288 20.91 -30.49 -11.11
C ASN A 288 21.32 -29.68 -12.35
N LYS A 289 20.35 -29.37 -13.22
CA LYS A 289 20.46 -28.35 -14.27
C LYS A 289 19.22 -27.48 -14.18
N THR A 290 19.38 -26.18 -14.04
CA THR A 290 18.27 -25.24 -14.18
C THR A 290 17.86 -25.21 -15.63
N ARG A 291 16.60 -25.56 -15.89
CA ARG A 291 16.06 -25.71 -17.23
C ARG A 291 14.84 -24.83 -17.36
N THR A 292 14.89 -23.90 -18.29
CA THR A 292 13.76 -23.04 -18.62
C THR A 292 13.06 -23.62 -19.84
N GLY A 293 11.84 -24.14 -19.64
CA GLY A 293 10.96 -24.64 -20.69
C GLY A 293 9.91 -23.60 -21.07
N ILE A 294 9.69 -23.38 -22.37
CA ILE A 294 8.48 -22.69 -22.87
C ILE A 294 7.66 -23.73 -23.63
N ASN A 295 6.41 -23.98 -23.19
CA ASN A 295 5.51 -24.97 -23.79
C ASN A 295 6.04 -26.43 -23.74
N ILE A 296 6.78 -26.77 -22.67
CA ILE A 296 7.29 -28.12 -22.40
C ILE A 296 7.18 -28.42 -20.90
N ASP A 297 6.46 -29.47 -20.55
CA ASP A 297 6.21 -29.85 -19.14
C ASP A 297 7.46 -30.37 -18.41
N LYS A 298 8.45 -30.90 -19.14
CA LYS A 298 9.74 -31.39 -18.60
C LYS A 298 10.91 -31.10 -19.56
N PRO A 299 11.53 -29.91 -19.49
CA PRO A 299 12.63 -29.60 -20.39
C PRO A 299 13.84 -30.53 -20.17
N SER A 300 14.46 -31.00 -21.26
CA SER A 300 15.65 -31.88 -21.25
C SER A 300 16.97 -31.11 -21.36
N SER A 301 16.93 -29.80 -21.67
CA SER A 301 18.07 -28.88 -21.80
C SER A 301 17.89 -27.62 -20.96
N SER A 302 18.97 -26.87 -20.74
CA SER A 302 18.98 -25.62 -19.94
C SER A 302 18.01 -24.55 -20.46
N PHE A 303 17.76 -24.54 -21.77
CA PHE A 303 16.65 -23.82 -22.40
C PHE A 303 16.02 -24.74 -23.46
N GLN A 304 14.70 -24.91 -23.41
CA GLN A 304 13.96 -25.71 -24.40
C GLN A 304 12.62 -25.05 -24.71
N VAL A 305 12.28 -24.97 -25.99
CA VAL A 305 11.00 -24.44 -26.45
C VAL A 305 10.29 -25.52 -27.25
N GLY A 306 9.06 -25.84 -26.87
CA GLY A 306 8.23 -26.87 -27.50
C GLY A 306 7.37 -26.25 -28.59
N GLY A 307 7.48 -26.77 -29.82
CA GLY A 307 6.74 -26.29 -30.99
C GLY A 307 7.63 -25.69 -32.08
N THR A 308 7.02 -25.03 -33.06
CA THR A 308 7.72 -24.38 -34.17
C THR A 308 8.28 -23.02 -33.72
N PHE A 309 9.60 -22.85 -33.76
CA PHE A 309 10.25 -21.54 -33.68
C PHE A 309 9.97 -20.79 -35.00
N ALA A 310 8.87 -20.03 -35.06
CA ALA A 310 8.59 -19.16 -36.19
C ALA A 310 9.41 -17.87 -36.05
N TYR A 311 10.65 -17.88 -36.53
CA TYR A 311 11.34 -16.64 -36.85
C TYR A 311 10.70 -16.09 -38.11
N ALA A 312 9.95 -15.00 -38.01
CA ALA A 312 9.53 -14.24 -39.18
C ALA A 312 10.76 -13.51 -39.75
N ALA A 313 11.64 -14.25 -40.43
CA ALA A 313 12.51 -13.62 -41.41
C ALA A 313 11.55 -13.02 -42.46
N SER A 314 11.51 -11.69 -42.55
CA SER A 314 11.00 -11.04 -43.76
C SER A 314 11.70 -11.71 -44.96
N PRO A 315 10.99 -12.05 -46.05
CA PRO A 315 11.61 -12.71 -47.20
C PRO A 315 12.87 -11.94 -47.59
N ILE A 316 14.02 -12.59 -47.37
CA ILE A 316 15.33 -11.94 -47.49
C ILE A 316 15.61 -11.84 -48.98
N ASP A 317 15.65 -10.63 -49.51
CA ASP A 317 16.05 -10.37 -50.89
C ASP A 317 17.58 -10.28 -50.91
N GLY A 318 18.23 -11.45 -50.92
CA GLY A 318 19.69 -11.59 -50.98
C GLY A 318 20.43 -11.47 -49.64
N GLY A 319 21.18 -12.52 -49.31
CA GLY A 319 22.20 -12.53 -48.26
C GLY A 319 21.70 -12.86 -46.86
N VAL A 320 22.19 -13.96 -46.29
CA VAL A 320 21.87 -14.43 -44.94
C VAL A 320 23.06 -14.13 -44.05
N ASN A 321 22.97 -13.11 -43.22
CA ASN A 321 24.03 -12.75 -42.28
C ASN A 321 23.61 -13.06 -40.85
N ASP A 322 23.82 -14.31 -40.42
CA ASP A 322 23.73 -14.71 -39.02
C ASP A 322 25.15 -14.99 -38.50
N SER A 323 25.64 -14.17 -37.58
CA SER A 323 27.00 -14.26 -37.01
C SER A 323 27.08 -15.08 -35.72
N SER A 324 25.99 -15.72 -35.27
CA SER A 324 25.93 -16.41 -33.97
C SER A 324 26.50 -17.85 -34.01
N ARG A 325 27.50 -18.15 -33.18
CA ARG A 325 28.31 -19.39 -33.29
C ARG A 325 27.66 -20.72 -32.84
N TYR A 326 26.36 -20.78 -32.48
CA TYR A 326 25.80 -21.98 -31.83
C TYR A 326 24.43 -22.42 -32.38
N ASN A 327 24.37 -23.66 -32.89
CA ASN A 327 23.20 -24.51 -33.18
C ASN A 327 21.88 -23.80 -33.56
N SER A 328 21.94 -22.89 -34.53
CA SER A 328 20.74 -22.31 -35.13
C SER A 328 20.26 -23.16 -36.30
N SER A 329 18.97 -23.49 -36.31
CA SER A 329 18.28 -23.96 -37.51
C SER A 329 17.38 -22.81 -37.99
N ALA A 330 17.56 -22.35 -39.22
CA ALA A 330 16.72 -21.30 -39.79
C ALA A 330 16.00 -21.80 -41.04
N SER A 331 14.74 -21.40 -41.22
CA SER A 331 13.98 -21.66 -42.45
C SER A 331 13.88 -20.38 -43.26
N LEU A 332 14.26 -20.44 -44.54
CA LEU A 332 14.40 -19.30 -45.43
C LEU A 332 13.44 -19.46 -46.60
N PHE A 333 12.54 -18.50 -46.80
CA PHE A 333 11.65 -18.46 -47.95
C PHE A 333 12.26 -17.54 -49.01
N ALA A 334 12.92 -18.13 -50.01
CA ALA A 334 13.73 -17.41 -50.98
C ALA A 334 12.97 -17.10 -52.28
N LYS A 335 13.07 -15.84 -52.74
CA LYS A 335 12.59 -15.35 -54.05
C LYS A 335 13.72 -14.96 -55.01
N SER A 336 14.95 -14.89 -54.50
CA SER A 336 16.19 -14.53 -55.20
C SER A 336 17.36 -15.35 -54.64
N ASN A 337 18.54 -15.24 -55.26
CA ASN A 337 19.71 -16.03 -54.89
C ASN A 337 20.10 -15.91 -53.41
N VAL A 338 20.47 -17.04 -52.81
CA VAL A 338 20.84 -17.15 -51.40
C VAL A 338 22.36 -17.22 -51.29
N THR A 339 22.93 -16.31 -50.49
CA THR A 339 24.33 -16.38 -50.07
C THR A 339 24.35 -16.64 -48.56
N LEU A 340 24.90 -17.79 -48.18
CA LEU A 340 25.15 -18.22 -46.81
C LEU A 340 26.45 -17.57 -46.29
N PRO A 341 26.60 -17.42 -44.96
CA PRO A 341 27.86 -16.97 -44.38
C PRO A 341 28.97 -18.03 -44.59
N PRO A 342 30.25 -17.67 -44.41
CA PRO A 342 31.35 -18.63 -44.44
C PRO A 342 31.10 -19.78 -43.45
N ALA A 343 31.13 -21.03 -43.92
CA ALA A 343 30.90 -22.20 -43.06
C ALA A 343 31.92 -22.30 -41.92
N THR A 344 33.15 -21.78 -42.11
CA THR A 344 34.18 -21.64 -41.07
C THR A 344 33.77 -20.76 -39.88
N SER A 345 32.79 -19.87 -40.06
CA SER A 345 32.29 -19.01 -38.99
C SER A 345 31.14 -19.62 -38.17
N CYS A 346 30.63 -20.81 -38.53
CA CYS A 346 29.40 -21.35 -37.95
C CYS A 346 29.25 -22.88 -38.05
N ASP A 347 30.08 -23.68 -37.38
CA ASP A 347 29.99 -25.15 -37.42
C ASP A 347 28.66 -25.72 -36.84
N GLY A 348 28.09 -26.72 -37.49
CA GLY A 348 26.85 -27.41 -37.07
C GLY A 348 25.52 -26.73 -37.42
N ARG A 349 25.54 -25.57 -38.09
CA ARG A 349 24.35 -24.77 -38.41
C ARG A 349 23.53 -25.38 -39.54
N VAL A 350 22.19 -25.34 -39.45
CA VAL A 350 21.29 -25.86 -40.50
C VAL A 350 20.45 -24.74 -41.12
N TYR A 351 20.44 -24.64 -42.45
CA TYR A 351 19.53 -23.78 -43.20
C TYR A 351 18.57 -24.61 -44.04
N ASN A 352 17.27 -24.42 -43.80
CA ASN A 352 16.18 -24.97 -44.59
C ASN A 352 15.72 -23.93 -45.61
N ILE A 353 16.24 -23.98 -46.83
CA ILE A 353 15.95 -23.00 -47.88
C ILE A 353 14.77 -23.52 -48.71
N ILE A 354 13.69 -22.76 -48.72
CA ILE A 354 12.41 -23.06 -49.34
C ILE A 354 12.21 -22.12 -50.53
N TYR A 355 12.00 -22.71 -51.69
CA TYR A 355 11.72 -22.03 -52.93
C TYR A 355 10.31 -21.42 -52.93
N VAL A 356 10.20 -20.12 -53.26
CA VAL A 356 8.91 -19.42 -53.36
C VAL A 356 8.56 -19.09 -54.83
N SER A 357 9.48 -18.48 -55.58
CA SER A 357 9.27 -18.06 -56.98
C SER A 357 10.61 -17.72 -57.66
N GLY A 358 10.62 -17.64 -58.99
CA GLY A 358 11.81 -17.26 -59.77
C GLY A 358 12.82 -18.40 -59.94
N THR A 359 14.09 -18.08 -60.15
CA THR A 359 15.21 -19.03 -60.05
C THR A 359 16.01 -18.67 -58.80
N VAL A 360 16.21 -19.65 -57.92
CA VAL A 360 16.96 -19.44 -56.68
C VAL A 360 18.19 -20.31 -56.69
N THR A 361 19.34 -19.65 -56.61
CA THR A 361 20.65 -20.29 -56.55
C THR A 361 21.29 -20.07 -55.18
N ILE A 362 21.83 -21.13 -54.57
CA ILE A 362 22.78 -21.00 -53.46
C ILE A 362 24.14 -20.68 -54.07
N THR A 363 24.63 -19.47 -53.81
CA THR A 363 25.86 -18.95 -54.45
C THR A 363 27.13 -19.51 -53.83
N ASN A 364 27.08 -19.94 -52.57
CA ASN A 364 28.18 -20.63 -51.91
C ASN A 364 28.48 -21.96 -52.60
N GLN A 365 29.73 -22.40 -52.50
CA GLN A 365 30.06 -23.81 -52.72
C GLN A 365 29.40 -24.64 -51.62
N ILE A 366 28.61 -25.63 -52.03
CA ILE A 366 28.02 -26.62 -51.14
C ILE A 366 28.43 -28.02 -51.59
N MET A 367 28.56 -28.94 -50.66
CA MET A 367 28.94 -30.33 -50.86
C MET A 367 27.67 -31.17 -50.95
N ASP A 368 27.50 -31.90 -52.03
CA ASP A 368 26.46 -32.91 -52.18
C ASP A 368 27.09 -34.28 -52.32
N ALA A 369 26.84 -35.17 -51.35
CA ALA A 369 27.46 -36.50 -51.28
C ALA A 369 29.00 -36.50 -51.49
N GLY A 370 29.69 -35.46 -51.00
CA GLY A 370 31.14 -35.29 -51.12
C GLY A 370 31.62 -34.60 -52.40
N VAL A 371 30.71 -34.19 -53.28
CA VAL A 371 31.03 -33.45 -54.51
C VAL A 371 30.76 -31.95 -54.31
N PRO A 372 31.74 -31.07 -54.59
CA PRO A 372 31.52 -29.63 -54.52
C PRO A 372 30.65 -29.14 -55.68
N ILE A 373 29.60 -28.39 -55.36
CA ILE A 373 28.69 -27.74 -56.28
C ILE A 373 28.74 -26.23 -56.01
N THR A 374 29.10 -25.46 -57.03
CA THR A 374 29.02 -23.99 -57.01
C THR A 374 27.77 -23.55 -57.74
N GLY A 375 26.94 -22.72 -57.11
CA GLY A 375 25.72 -22.23 -57.75
C GLY A 375 24.61 -23.29 -57.78
N TYR A 376 24.33 -23.94 -56.65
CA TYR A 376 23.27 -24.95 -56.58
C TYR A 376 21.89 -24.33 -56.81
N VAL A 377 21.21 -24.73 -57.89
CA VAL A 377 19.90 -24.22 -58.29
C VAL A 377 18.80 -25.06 -57.64
N LEU A 378 18.04 -24.43 -56.73
CA LEU A 378 17.00 -25.10 -55.94
C LEU A 378 15.82 -25.62 -56.78
N ASN A 379 15.48 -24.92 -57.85
CA ASN A 379 14.30 -25.21 -58.69
C ASN A 379 14.64 -25.96 -59.99
N SER A 380 15.76 -26.69 -60.03
CA SER A 380 16.21 -27.44 -61.21
C SER A 380 15.37 -28.69 -61.52
N ASN A 381 14.54 -29.16 -60.57
CA ASN A 381 13.61 -30.28 -60.76
C ASN A 381 12.16 -29.84 -60.44
N PRO A 382 11.16 -30.14 -61.28
CA PRO A 382 9.76 -29.81 -61.03
C PRO A 382 9.21 -30.67 -59.88
N GLY A 383 9.31 -30.16 -58.67
CA GLY A 383 8.89 -30.86 -57.45
C GLY A 383 9.70 -30.44 -56.23
N SER A 384 10.97 -30.05 -56.44
CA SER A 384 11.86 -29.69 -55.35
C SER A 384 11.65 -28.26 -54.87
N LYS A 385 11.03 -28.16 -53.69
CA LYS A 385 10.66 -26.89 -53.06
C LYS A 385 11.56 -26.56 -51.89
N ARG A 386 12.45 -27.47 -51.47
CA ARG A 386 13.32 -27.23 -50.30
C ARG A 386 14.66 -27.95 -50.40
N VAL A 387 15.73 -27.28 -49.99
CA VAL A 387 17.01 -27.90 -49.65
C VAL A 387 17.39 -27.54 -48.22
N SER A 388 17.95 -28.50 -47.50
CA SER A 388 18.48 -28.32 -46.16
C SER A 388 19.98 -28.50 -46.25
N VAL A 389 20.73 -27.48 -45.83
CA VAL A 389 22.19 -27.50 -45.81
C VAL A 389 22.71 -27.35 -44.38
N GLN A 390 23.74 -28.11 -44.03
CA GLN A 390 24.41 -28.06 -42.73
C GLN A 390 25.87 -27.68 -42.89
N SER A 391 26.38 -26.76 -42.08
CA SER A 391 27.81 -26.49 -42.03
C SER A 391 28.52 -27.57 -41.21
N TYR A 392 29.60 -28.12 -41.74
CA TYR A 392 30.43 -29.11 -41.07
C TYR A 392 31.87 -28.97 -41.55
N LEU A 393 32.84 -28.94 -40.63
CA LEU A 393 34.28 -28.86 -40.94
C LEU A 393 34.68 -27.70 -41.88
N GLY A 394 33.95 -26.58 -41.83
CA GLY A 394 34.23 -25.40 -42.64
C GLY A 394 33.61 -25.42 -44.05
N GLU A 395 32.78 -26.41 -44.38
CA GLU A 395 32.04 -26.52 -45.63
C GLU A 395 30.52 -26.59 -45.39
N TRP A 396 29.71 -26.25 -46.40
CA TRP A 396 28.26 -26.44 -46.37
C TRP A 396 27.91 -27.77 -47.03
N HIS A 397 27.12 -28.62 -46.40
CA HIS A 397 26.72 -29.93 -46.92
C HIS A 397 25.21 -30.00 -47.12
N ILE A 398 24.75 -30.55 -48.24
CA ILE A 398 23.33 -30.89 -48.39
C ILE A 398 23.04 -32.09 -47.48
N ILE A 399 22.07 -31.93 -46.59
CA ILE A 399 21.62 -32.98 -45.66
C ILE A 399 20.22 -33.50 -45.99
N ALA A 400 19.44 -32.74 -46.76
CA ALA A 400 18.16 -33.18 -47.31
C ALA A 400 17.77 -32.30 -48.50
N SER A 401 17.20 -32.88 -49.53
CA SER A 401 16.55 -32.17 -50.65
C SER A 401 15.19 -32.83 -50.91
N SER A 402 14.16 -32.01 -51.15
CA SER A 402 12.81 -32.50 -51.47
C SER A 402 12.18 -31.62 -52.52
#